data_AF-A0A317CYC5-F1
#
_entry.id   AF-A0A317CYC5-F1
#
_cell.length_a   1.000
_cell.length_b   1.000
_cell.length_c   1.000
_cell.angle_alpha   90.00
_cell.angle_beta   90.00
_cell.angle_gamma   90.00
#
_symmetry.space_group_name_H-M   'P 1'
#
loop_
_entity.id
_entity.type
_entity.pdbx_description
1 polymer ?
#
loop_
_entity_poly.entity_id
_entity_poly.type
_entity_poly.pdbx_seq_one_letter_code
_entity_poly.pdbx_strand_id
1 'polypeptide(L)'
;MVGLDEDSAGWVQALSGTGADRDVAFDRLHEMLVRAALREVRRRATRSPVTGPALTDVAHQAASDATVAILAKLATLRGESRFTTWAYRFVVRYPPASVGVPRRRSPYHTPLECPGSPCERP
;
A
#
# COMPACT_ATOMS: atom_id res chain seq x y z
N MET A 1 26.09 -16.39 -2.15
CA MET A 1 25.16 -15.26 -2.01
C MET A 1 23.88 -15.66 -2.72
N VAL A 2 22.76 -15.80 -2.01
CA VAL A 2 21.48 -16.14 -2.65
C VAL A 2 20.98 -14.88 -3.35
N GLY A 3 20.87 -14.92 -4.68
CA GLY A 3 20.31 -13.84 -5.47
C GLY A 3 18.83 -13.63 -5.16
N LEU A 4 18.26 -12.50 -5.58
CA LEU A 4 16.81 -12.33 -5.55
C LEU A 4 16.16 -13.36 -6.49
N ASP A 5 15.02 -13.91 -6.08
CA ASP A 5 14.18 -14.67 -7.01
C ASP A 5 13.65 -13.76 -8.14
N GLU A 6 13.23 -14.35 -9.25
CA GLU A 6 12.82 -13.62 -10.45
C GLU A 6 11.69 -12.61 -10.20
N ASP A 7 10.67 -13.00 -9.44
CA ASP A 7 9.56 -12.10 -9.06
C ASP A 7 10.10 -10.92 -8.23
N SER A 8 10.93 -11.19 -7.23
CA SER A 8 11.53 -10.15 -6.38
C SER A 8 12.43 -9.21 -7.17
N ALA A 9 13.21 -9.73 -8.11
CA ALA A 9 14.05 -8.93 -9.00
C ALA A 9 13.20 -8.05 -9.93
N GLY A 10 12.10 -8.59 -10.47
CA GLY A 10 11.15 -7.84 -11.30
C GLY A 10 10.51 -6.68 -10.55
N TRP A 11 10.13 -6.87 -9.29
CA TRP A 11 9.64 -5.79 -8.42
C TRP A 11 10.67 -4.69 -8.20
N VAL A 12 11.93 -5.06 -7.90
CA VAL A 12 13.00 -4.08 -7.69
C VAL A 12 13.27 -3.30 -8.96
N GLN A 13 13.34 -3.97 -10.11
CA GLN A 13 13.57 -3.32 -11.41
C GLN A 13 12.44 -2.33 -11.75
N ALA A 14 11.19 -2.77 -11.67
CA ALA A 14 10.03 -1.94 -12.03
C ALA A 14 9.90 -0.72 -11.10
N LEU A 15 10.10 -0.89 -9.79
CA LEU A 15 10.00 0.20 -8.81
C LEU A 15 11.21 1.16 -8.84
N SER A 16 12.38 0.68 -9.27
CA SER A 16 13.59 1.51 -9.42
C SER A 16 13.64 2.25 -10.77
N GLY A 17 12.81 1.84 -11.73
CA GLY A 17 12.73 2.44 -13.06
C GLY A 17 12.11 3.84 -13.07
N THR A 18 11.71 4.29 -14.25
CA THR A 18 11.03 5.57 -14.48
C THR A 18 9.90 5.39 -15.49
N GLY A 19 8.92 6.29 -15.48
CA GLY A 19 7.80 6.28 -16.43
C GLY A 19 6.69 5.28 -16.07
N ALA A 20 5.89 4.92 -17.07
CA ALA A 20 4.62 4.22 -16.88
C ALA A 20 4.76 2.86 -16.17
N ASP A 21 5.84 2.10 -16.44
CA ASP A 21 6.05 0.80 -15.79
C ASP A 21 6.26 0.94 -14.28
N ARG A 22 6.91 2.03 -13.85
CA ARG A 22 7.07 2.35 -12.43
C ARG A 22 5.75 2.74 -11.79
N ASP A 23 4.93 3.52 -12.49
CA ASP A 23 3.62 3.94 -11.98
C ASP A 23 2.70 2.72 -11.82
N VAL A 24 2.68 1.81 -12.79
CA VAL A 24 1.94 0.54 -12.71
C VAL A 24 2.44 -0.33 -11.55
N ALA A 25 3.76 -0.43 -11.37
CA ALA A 25 4.33 -1.16 -10.24
C ALA A 25 4.00 -0.51 -8.89
N PHE A 26 3.97 0.82 -8.84
CA PHE A 26 3.57 1.58 -7.65
C PHE A 26 2.12 1.30 -7.28
N ASP A 27 1.22 1.34 -8.26
CA ASP A 27 -0.22 1.08 -8.05
C ASP A 27 -0.46 -0.35 -7.58
N ARG A 28 0.20 -1.32 -8.22
CA ARG A 28 0.14 -2.74 -7.83
C ARG A 28 0.66 -2.95 -6.40
N LEU A 29 1.76 -2.28 -6.03
CA LEU A 29 2.30 -2.33 -4.67
C LEU A 29 1.30 -1.72 -3.69
N HIS A 30 0.79 -0.52 -3.97
CA HIS A 30 -0.12 0.19 -3.10
C HIS A 30 -1.40 -0.62 -2.84
N GLU A 31 -2.02 -1.17 -3.88
CA GLU A 31 -3.22 -2.00 -3.76
C GLU A 31 -2.97 -3.23 -2.88
N MET A 32 -1.84 -3.92 -3.07
CA MET A 32 -1.45 -5.06 -2.24
C MET A 32 -1.33 -4.66 -0.76
N LEU A 33 -0.72 -3.51 -0.48
CA LEU A 33 -0.53 -3.03 0.89
C LEU A 33 -1.85 -2.57 1.53
N VAL A 34 -2.77 -1.95 0.77
CA VAL A 34 -4.12 -1.61 1.25
C VAL A 34 -4.87 -2.86 1.68
N ARG A 35 -4.83 -3.93 0.86
CA ARG A 35 -5.47 -5.22 1.20
C ARG A 35 -4.90 -5.82 2.48
N ALA A 36 -3.59 -5.72 2.70
CA ALA A 36 -2.96 -6.17 3.94
C ALA A 36 -3.33 -5.28 5.13
N ALA A 37 -3.35 -3.97 4.94
CA ALA A 37 -3.67 -3.00 5.99
C ALA A 37 -5.11 -3.15 6.46
N LEU A 38 -6.05 -3.39 5.54
CA LEU A 38 -7.45 -3.69 5.89
C LEU A 38 -7.57 -4.95 6.75
N ARG A 39 -6.84 -6.03 6.43
CA ARG A 39 -6.82 -7.25 7.27
C ARG A 39 -6.24 -6.96 8.65
N GLU A 40 -5.16 -6.20 8.71
CA GLU A 40 -4.49 -5.81 9.96
C GLU A 40 -5.42 -4.96 10.85
N VAL A 41 -6.01 -3.92 10.28
CA VAL A 41 -6.92 -3.00 10.96
C VAL A 41 -8.16 -3.73 11.45
N ARG A 42 -8.77 -4.58 10.61
CA ARG A 42 -9.91 -5.43 11.03
C ARG A 42 -9.54 -6.39 12.16
N ARG A 43 -8.36 -7.01 12.11
CA ARG A 43 -7.86 -7.87 13.20
C ARG A 43 -7.65 -7.10 14.50
N ARG A 44 -7.28 -5.81 14.44
CA ARG A 44 -7.14 -4.94 15.62
C ARG A 44 -8.48 -4.44 16.15
N ALA A 45 -9.44 -4.20 15.26
CA ALA A 45 -10.79 -3.75 15.62
C ALA A 45 -11.56 -4.79 16.45
N THR A 46 -11.26 -6.08 16.34
CA THR A 46 -11.84 -7.08 17.26
C THR A 46 -11.39 -6.90 18.72
N ARG A 47 -10.40 -6.05 18.98
CA ARG A 47 -9.85 -5.73 20.30
C ARG A 47 -10.06 -4.26 20.72
N SER A 48 -10.75 -3.44 19.91
CA SER A 48 -10.94 -2.01 20.16
C SER A 48 -12.20 -1.47 19.46
N PRO A 49 -13.01 -0.59 20.07
CA PRO A 49 -14.32 -0.17 19.54
C PRO A 49 -14.29 0.79 18.32
N VAL A 50 -13.17 0.90 17.61
CA VAL A 50 -13.05 1.76 16.42
C VAL A 50 -13.82 1.16 15.23
N THR A 51 -14.72 1.93 14.62
CA THR A 51 -15.69 1.43 13.63
C THR A 51 -15.48 1.98 12.21
N GLY A 52 -15.74 1.10 11.23
CA GLY A 52 -16.21 1.40 9.87
C GLY A 52 -15.32 2.31 8.99
N PRO A 53 -15.82 3.47 8.50
CA PRO A 53 -15.14 4.32 7.52
C PRO A 53 -13.72 4.74 7.95
N ALA A 54 -13.53 5.02 9.24
CA ALA A 54 -12.23 5.38 9.78
C ALA A 54 -11.20 4.24 9.63
N LEU A 55 -11.62 2.98 9.63
CA LEU A 55 -10.73 1.83 9.46
C LEU A 55 -10.19 1.75 8.02
N THR A 56 -11.01 2.08 7.03
CA THR A 56 -10.61 2.12 5.61
C THR A 56 -9.61 3.25 5.39
N ASP A 57 -9.89 4.45 5.90
CA ASP A 57 -8.98 5.59 5.79
C ASP A 57 -7.63 5.33 6.48
N VAL A 58 -7.65 4.71 7.66
CA VAL A 58 -6.43 4.28 8.36
C VAL A 58 -5.66 3.25 7.55
N ALA A 59 -6.33 2.32 6.86
CA ALA A 59 -5.67 1.35 6.01
C ALA A 59 -5.00 2.00 4.78
N HIS A 60 -5.67 2.94 4.14
CA HIS A 60 -5.09 3.70 3.01
C HIS A 60 -3.89 4.56 3.45
N GLN A 61 -3.98 5.21 4.61
CA GLN A 61 -2.86 5.95 5.17
C GLN A 61 -1.67 5.02 5.46
N ALA A 62 -1.91 3.92 6.16
CA ALA A 62 -0.86 2.96 6.50
C ALA A 62 -0.20 2.36 5.25
N ALA A 63 -0.98 2.06 4.20
CA ALA A 63 -0.45 1.59 2.93
C ALA A 63 0.41 2.65 2.23
N SER A 64 -0.01 3.93 2.26
CA SER A 64 0.76 5.03 1.67
C SER A 64 2.11 5.21 2.39
N ASP A 65 2.09 5.23 3.73
CA ASP A 65 3.30 5.34 4.56
C ASP A 65 4.24 4.15 4.35
N ALA A 66 3.67 2.93 4.25
CA ALA A 66 4.43 1.72 3.95
C ALA A 66 5.07 1.77 2.55
N THR A 67 4.36 2.25 1.52
CA THR A 67 4.93 2.43 0.18
C THR A 67 6.14 3.34 0.20
N VAL A 68 6.05 4.50 0.88
CA VAL A 68 7.19 5.44 1.02
C VAL A 68 8.37 4.75 1.71
N ALA A 69 8.12 4.05 2.82
CA ALA A 69 9.16 3.34 3.56
C ALA A 69 9.81 2.19 2.75
N ILE A 70 9.02 1.50 1.92
CA ILE A 70 9.50 0.45 1.02
C ILE A 70 10.39 1.02 -0.07
N LEU A 71 9.96 2.08 -0.75
CA LEU A 71 10.76 2.73 -1.80
C LEU A 71 12.09 3.24 -1.25
N ALA A 72 12.09 3.83 -0.05
CA ALA A 72 13.30 4.28 0.62
C ALA A 72 14.28 3.13 0.98
N LYS A 73 13.78 1.90 1.09
CA LYS A 73 14.54 0.71 1.51
C LYS A 73 14.66 -0.36 0.43
N LEU A 74 14.28 -0.05 -0.81
CA LEU A 74 14.21 -1.03 -1.89
C LEU A 74 15.57 -1.72 -2.13
N ALA A 75 16.66 -0.96 -2.07
CA ALA A 75 18.04 -1.47 -2.21
C ALA A 75 18.50 -2.38 -1.04
N THR A 76 17.76 -2.43 0.06
CA THR A 76 18.08 -3.27 1.23
C THR A 76 17.46 -4.67 1.13
N LEU A 77 16.59 -4.91 0.14
CA LEU A 77 16.03 -6.24 -0.09
C LEU A 77 17.14 -7.23 -0.41
N ARG A 78 17.18 -8.34 0.34
CA ARG A 78 18.11 -9.46 0.16
C ARG A 78 17.33 -10.68 -0.32
N GLY A 79 18.01 -11.61 -0.99
CA GLY A 79 17.45 -12.89 -1.48
C GLY A 79 17.01 -13.88 -0.40
N GLU A 80 16.92 -13.44 0.86
CA GLU A 80 16.49 -14.24 2.00
C GLU A 80 14.95 -14.25 2.15
N SER A 81 14.24 -13.35 1.47
CA SER A 81 12.78 -13.26 1.51
C SER A 81 12.22 -12.73 0.19
N ARG A 82 11.09 -13.28 -0.27
CA ARG A 82 10.33 -12.72 -1.39
C ARG A 82 9.92 -11.27 -1.09
N PHE A 83 9.91 -10.43 -2.13
CA PHE A 83 9.56 -9.01 -2.05
C PHE A 83 8.23 -8.76 -1.33
N THR A 84 7.17 -9.51 -1.66
CA THR A 84 5.83 -9.29 -1.09
C THR A 84 5.80 -9.59 0.42
N THR A 85 6.45 -10.67 0.86
CA THR A 85 6.60 -11.03 2.28
C THR A 85 7.36 -9.93 3.04
N TRP A 86 8.45 -9.45 2.45
CA TRP A 86 9.22 -8.34 3.00
C TRP A 86 8.41 -7.04 3.04
N ALA A 87 7.59 -6.76 2.03
CA ALA A 87 6.74 -5.58 1.97
C ALA A 87 5.63 -5.61 3.03
N TYR A 88 5.00 -6.77 3.28
CA TYR A 88 3.92 -6.89 4.26
C TYR A 88 4.33 -6.50 5.69
N ARG A 89 5.60 -6.68 6.07
CA ARG A 89 6.08 -6.30 7.41
C ARG A 89 5.94 -4.79 7.67
N PHE A 90 6.02 -3.97 6.63
CA PHE A 90 5.89 -2.51 6.75
C PHE A 90 4.46 -2.08 7.10
N VAL A 91 3.47 -2.84 6.66
CA VAL A 91 2.05 -2.60 7.00
C VAL A 91 1.75 -3.03 8.43
N VAL A 92 2.29 -4.18 8.85
CA VAL A 92 2.02 -4.75 10.17
C VAL A 92 2.75 -3.98 11.27
N ARG A 93 4.02 -3.62 11.02
CA ARG A 93 4.89 -3.04 12.04
C ARG A 93 6.12 -2.36 11.44
N TYR A 94 6.04 -1.05 11.27
CA TYR A 94 7.22 -0.20 11.33
C TYR A 94 6.82 1.15 11.96
N PRO A 95 7.58 1.71 12.91
CA PRO A 95 7.32 3.09 13.32
C PRO A 95 7.48 3.98 12.09
N PRO A 96 6.56 4.92 11.79
CA PRO A 96 6.81 5.89 10.74
C PRO A 96 8.11 6.60 11.11
N ALA A 97 9.13 6.50 10.25
CA ALA A 97 10.28 7.37 10.37
C ALA A 97 9.74 8.80 10.34
N SER A 98 10.17 9.61 11.31
CA SER A 98 9.84 11.03 11.44
C SER A 98 10.05 11.75 10.11
N VAL A 99 9.00 11.87 9.30
CA VAL A 99 8.97 12.75 8.15
C VAL A 99 7.70 13.55 8.30
N GLY A 100 7.86 14.76 8.83
CA GLY A 100 6.84 15.81 8.73
C GLY A 100 6.69 16.20 7.26
N VAL A 101 5.93 15.40 6.51
CA VAL A 101 5.41 15.80 5.20
C VAL A 101 3.96 16.24 5.39
N PRO A 102 3.55 17.42 4.88
CA PRO A 102 2.15 17.77 4.86
C PRO A 102 1.39 16.70 4.08
N ARG A 103 0.29 16.22 4.68
CA ARG A 103 -0.57 15.18 4.09
C ARG A 103 -0.92 15.56 2.65
N ARG A 104 -0.32 14.88 1.66
CA ARG A 104 -0.84 14.92 0.30
C ARG A 104 -2.12 14.10 0.26
N ARG A 105 -3.17 14.69 -0.28
CA ARG A 105 -4.36 13.95 -0.71
C ARG A 105 -3.90 12.98 -1.79
N SER A 106 -4.10 11.67 -1.58
CA SER A 106 -3.68 10.64 -2.54
C SER A 106 -4.33 10.92 -3.90
N PRO A 107 -3.57 10.97 -5.02
CA PRO A 107 -4.15 11.08 -6.35
C PRO A 107 -4.95 9.83 -6.75
N TYR A 108 -4.76 8.72 -6.03
CA TYR A 108 -5.43 7.44 -6.28
C TYR A 108 -6.74 7.25 -5.49
N HIS A 109 -7.18 8.26 -4.74
CA HIS A 109 -8.56 8.27 -4.26
C HIS A 109 -9.47 8.79 -5.37
N THR A 110 -9.72 7.97 -6.39
CA THR A 110 -10.90 8.15 -7.23
C THR A 110 -12.09 7.79 -6.35
N PRO A 111 -13.03 8.72 -6.07
CA PRO A 111 -14.33 8.31 -5.59
C PRO A 111 -14.88 7.40 -6.68
N LEU A 112 -15.20 6.15 -6.35
CA LEU A 112 -16.10 5.36 -7.20
C LEU A 112 -17.44 6.08 -7.15
N GLU A 113 -17.61 7.08 -7.99
CA GLU A 113 -18.91 7.63 -8.32
C GLU A 113 -19.66 6.49 -9.00
N CYS A 114 -20.70 5.99 -8.35
CA CYS A 114 -21.63 5.05 -8.95
C CYS A 114 -22.31 5.75 -10.13
N PRO A 115 -22.10 5.34 -11.39
CA PRO A 115 -22.85 5.90 -12.50
C PRO A 115 -24.25 5.29 -12.49
N GLY A 116 -25.19 6.05 -11.95
CA GLY A 116 -26.58 6.19 -12.41
C GLY A 116 -27.47 4.95 -12.48
N SER A 117 -28.68 5.08 -11.93
CA SER A 117 -29.85 4.97 -12.80
C SER A 117 -30.95 5.94 -12.39
N PRO A 118 -31.78 6.40 -13.36
CA PRO A 118 -32.58 7.61 -13.25
C PRO A 118 -34.08 7.34 -13.19
N CYS A 119 -34.84 8.45 -13.20
CA CYS A 119 -36.23 8.63 -13.61
C CYS A 119 -37.33 8.49 -12.54
N GLU A 120 -37.65 9.65 -11.96
CA GLU A 120 -38.98 10.29 -11.85
C GLU A 120 -40.24 9.49 -12.25
N ARG A 121 -41.15 9.35 -11.26
CA ARG A 121 -42.65 9.36 -11.26
C ARG A 121 -43.44 8.26 -12.03
N PRO A 122 -44.72 7.99 -11.66
CA PRO A 122 -45.84 8.92 -11.47
C PRO A 122 -46.03 9.50 -10.06
#